data_AF-A0A9E2Y5J9-F1
#
_entry.id   AF-A0A9E2Y5J9-F1
#
_cell.length_a   1.000
_cell.length_b   1.000
_cell.length_c   1.000
_cell.angle_alpha   90.00
_cell.angle_beta   90.00
_cell.angle_gamma   90.00
#
_symmetry.space_group_name_H-M   'P 1'
#
loop_
_entity.id
_entity.type
_entity.pdbx_description
1 polymer ?
#
loop_
_entity_poly.entity_id
_entity_poly.type
_entity_poly.pdbx_seq_one_letter_code
_entity_poly.pdbx_strand_id
1 'polypeptide(L)'
;MPKDAVAAARRLFQCDRHRPAETEVVETLLRFGRGALVYAVRSRIRVMLLRHGELYREASHALARLGIDVDAWPAPPAGLFVVEERALYLRSRSPMTVAHEFG
;
A
#
# COMPACT_ATOMS: atom_id res chain seq x y z
N MET A 1 17.22 9.50 -10.51
CA MET A 1 15.92 9.79 -9.84
C MET A 1 16.10 10.92 -8.84
N PRO A 2 15.21 11.93 -8.77
CA PRO A 2 15.34 13.01 -7.80
C PRO A 2 15.27 12.46 -6.37
N LYS A 3 16.19 12.87 -5.48
CA LYS A 3 16.23 12.44 -4.06
C LYS A 3 14.87 12.63 -3.36
N ASP A 4 14.14 13.67 -3.73
CA ASP A 4 12.81 13.99 -3.22
C ASP A 4 11.75 12.92 -3.52
N ALA A 5 11.79 12.31 -4.72
CA ALA A 5 10.81 11.30 -5.11
C ALA A 5 11.01 10.00 -4.32
N VAL A 6 12.27 9.62 -4.08
CA VAL A 6 12.61 8.45 -3.25
C VAL A 6 12.20 8.69 -1.80
N ALA A 7 12.46 9.88 -1.28
CA ALA A 7 12.03 10.26 0.06
C ALA A 7 10.49 10.26 0.19
N ALA A 8 9.78 10.77 -0.81
CA ALA A 8 8.31 10.76 -0.84
C ALA A 8 7.76 9.32 -0.90
N ALA A 9 8.29 8.47 -1.79
CA ALA A 9 7.86 7.06 -1.87
C ALA A 9 8.09 6.31 -0.55
N ARG A 10 9.25 6.49 0.09
CA ARG A 10 9.53 5.89 1.41
C ARG A 10 8.63 6.43 2.52
N ARG A 11 8.23 7.71 2.45
CA ARG A 11 7.31 8.32 3.43
C ARG A 11 5.95 7.63 3.47
N LEU A 12 5.51 7.05 2.35
CA LEU A 12 4.24 6.31 2.30
C LEU A 12 4.21 5.08 3.23
N PHE A 13 5.38 4.56 3.64
CA PHE A 13 5.49 3.40 4.55
C PHE A 13 5.64 3.79 6.03
N GLN A 14 5.77 5.07 6.38
CA GLN A 14 6.18 5.51 7.74
C GLN A 14 5.20 5.20 8.87
N CYS A 15 4.01 4.73 8.51
CA CYS A 15 2.94 4.39 9.44
C CYS A 15 3.19 3.03 10.12
N ASP A 16 3.99 2.18 9.49
CA ASP A 16 4.47 0.94 10.07
C ASP A 16 5.96 1.08 10.39
N ARG A 17 6.26 1.73 11.52
CA ARG A 17 7.65 1.95 11.98
C ARG A 17 8.43 0.66 12.22
N HIS A 18 7.73 -0.48 12.24
CA HIS A 18 8.32 -1.80 12.45
C HIS A 18 8.60 -2.53 11.14
N ARG A 19 8.17 -2.00 9.98
CA ARG A 19 8.40 -2.63 8.67
C ARG A 19 9.17 -1.70 7.74
N PRO A 20 10.31 -2.14 7.18
CA PRO A 20 11.04 -1.33 6.22
C PRO A 20 10.24 -1.17 4.93
N ALA A 21 10.41 -0.03 4.26
CA ALA A 21 9.93 0.12 2.89
C ALA A 21 10.68 -0.86 1.98
N GLU A 22 9.94 -1.64 1.19
CA GLU A 22 10.55 -2.62 0.30
C GLU A 22 10.93 -2.03 -1.05
N THR A 23 12.15 -2.37 -1.51
CA THR A 23 12.77 -1.78 -2.70
C THR A 23 11.91 -1.95 -3.95
N GLU A 24 11.35 -3.13 -4.20
CA GLU A 24 10.55 -3.42 -5.41
C GLU A 24 9.28 -2.56 -5.49
N VAL A 25 8.63 -2.34 -4.34
CA VAL A 25 7.43 -1.52 -4.25
C VAL A 25 7.80 -0.05 -4.44
N VAL A 26 8.89 0.40 -3.80
CA VAL A 26 9.42 1.76 -3.98
C VAL A 26 9.79 2.03 -5.43
N GLU A 27 10.45 1.09 -6.11
CA GLU A 27 10.81 1.20 -7.53
C GLU A 27 9.60 1.33 -8.43
N THR A 28 8.52 0.59 -8.15
CA THR A 28 7.28 0.72 -8.91
C THR A 28 6.61 2.06 -8.64
N LEU A 29 6.51 2.49 -7.39
CA LEU A 29 5.95 3.79 -6.99
C LEU A 29 6.70 4.97 -7.66
N LEU A 30 8.03 4.87 -7.80
CA LEU A 30 8.84 5.89 -8.47
C LEU A 30 8.44 6.12 -9.94
N ARG A 31 7.83 5.13 -10.61
CA ARG A 31 7.39 5.25 -12.01
C ARG A 31 6.19 6.18 -12.19
N PHE A 32 5.41 6.42 -11.14
CA PHE A 32 4.30 7.39 -11.14
C PHE A 32 4.78 8.85 -11.08
N GLY A 33 6.07 9.07 -10.81
CA GLY A 33 6.67 10.39 -10.82
C GLY A 33 6.42 11.20 -9.55
N ARG A 34 7.18 12.30 -9.42
CA ARG A 34 7.23 13.12 -8.21
C ARG A 34 5.88 13.72 -7.82
N GLY A 35 5.08 14.16 -8.80
CA GLY A 35 3.79 14.82 -8.55
C GLY A 35 2.81 13.91 -7.80
N ALA A 36 2.61 12.69 -8.31
CA ALA A 36 1.75 11.69 -7.69
C ALA A 36 2.22 11.31 -6.29
N LEU A 37 3.53 11.09 -6.11
CA LEU A 37 4.09 10.73 -4.80
C LEU A 37 3.93 11.86 -3.77
N VAL A 38 4.20 13.11 -4.14
CA VAL A 38 4.00 14.26 -3.25
C VAL A 38 2.53 14.44 -2.91
N TYR A 39 1.64 14.27 -3.89
CA TYR A 39 0.20 14.30 -3.66
C TYR A 39 -0.21 13.21 -2.65
N ALA A 40 0.19 11.96 -2.86
CA ALA A 40 -0.12 10.85 -1.98
C ALA A 40 0.35 11.10 -0.54
N VAL A 41 1.58 11.59 -0.35
CA VAL A 41 2.11 11.96 0.97
C VAL A 41 1.28 13.08 1.62
N ARG A 42 0.94 14.14 0.88
CA ARG A 42 0.13 15.27 1.39
C ARG A 42 -1.30 14.84 1.75
N SER A 43 -1.85 13.91 0.98
CA SER A 43 -3.17 13.29 1.21
C SER A 43 -3.16 12.28 2.35
N ARG A 44 -1.99 12.04 2.99
CA ARG A 44 -1.79 11.07 4.06
C ARG A 44 -2.12 9.64 3.62
N ILE A 45 -1.86 9.33 2.35
CA ILE A 45 -1.93 7.96 1.85
C ILE A 45 -0.78 7.14 2.45
N ARG A 46 -1.08 5.89 2.79
CA ARG A 46 -0.16 4.95 3.42
C ARG A 46 -0.06 3.69 2.56
N VAL A 47 1.11 3.07 2.55
CA VAL A 47 1.32 1.75 1.95
C VAL A 47 1.62 0.77 3.08
N MET A 48 0.81 -0.28 3.17
CA MET A 48 0.83 -1.31 4.19
C MET A 48 1.16 -2.65 3.53
N LEU A 49 2.37 -3.18 3.78
CA LEU A 49 2.76 -4.48 3.25
C LEU A 49 2.28 -5.57 4.20
N LEU A 50 1.42 -6.45 3.72
CA LEU A 50 1.02 -7.65 4.44
C LEU A 50 2.16 -8.68 4.42
N ARG A 51 2.39 -9.33 5.55
CA ARG A 51 3.25 -10.50 5.66
C ARG A 51 2.54 -11.72 5.07
N HIS A 52 3.32 -12.76 4.80
CA HIS A 52 2.75 -14.04 4.43
C HIS A 52 1.80 -14.53 5.55
N GLY A 53 0.57 -14.88 5.18
CA GLY A 53 -0.47 -15.34 6.11
C GLY A 53 -1.22 -14.24 6.87
N GLU A 54 -0.79 -12.97 6.81
CA GLU A 54 -1.59 -11.87 7.38
C GLU A 54 -2.89 -11.68 6.60
N LEU A 55 -3.97 -11.48 7.35
CA LEU A 55 -5.30 -11.28 6.79
C LEU A 55 -5.61 -9.78 6.66
N TYR A 56 -6.36 -9.40 5.64
CA TYR A 56 -6.80 -8.01 5.45
C TYR A 56 -7.64 -7.53 6.63
N ARG A 57 -8.52 -8.38 7.17
CA ARG A 57 -9.35 -8.05 8.34
C ARG A 57 -8.57 -7.81 9.64
N GLU A 58 -7.36 -8.35 9.74
CA GLU A 58 -6.49 -8.14 10.91
C GLU A 58 -5.68 -6.85 10.75
N ALA A 59 -5.32 -6.51 9.52
CA ALA A 59 -4.54 -5.32 9.20
C ALA A 59 -5.39 -4.04 9.09
N SER A 60 -6.68 -4.16 8.73
CA SER A 60 -7.59 -3.04 8.49
C SER A 60 -8.82 -3.10 9.39
N HIS A 61 -8.99 -2.08 10.23
CA HIS A 61 -10.17 -1.93 11.07
C HIS A 61 -11.44 -1.68 10.26
N ALA A 62 -11.34 -0.93 9.16
CA ALA A 62 -12.47 -0.68 8.27
C ALA A 62 -13.00 -1.98 7.66
N LEU A 63 -12.10 -2.84 7.14
CA LEU A 63 -12.50 -4.14 6.60
C LEU A 63 -13.05 -5.06 7.69
N ALA A 64 -12.44 -5.08 8.88
CA ALA A 64 -12.94 -5.86 10.01
C ALA A 64 -14.40 -5.50 10.38
N ARG A 65 -14.77 -4.21 10.32
CA ARG A 65 -16.11 -3.74 10.65
C ARG A 65 -17.15 -3.95 9.54
N LEU A 66 -16.73 -4.02 8.27
CA LEU A 66 -17.64 -4.17 7.14
C LEU A 66 -18.35 -5.54 7.12
N GLY A 67 -17.85 -6.52 7.88
CA GLY A 67 -18.42 -7.87 7.91
C GLY A 67 -18.22 -8.65 6.59
N ILE A 68 -17.36 -8.14 5.70
CA ILE A 68 -16.98 -8.79 4.44
C ILE A 68 -15.63 -9.47 4.65
N ASP A 69 -15.60 -10.80 4.56
CA ASP A 69 -14.36 -11.57 4.67
C ASP A 69 -13.66 -11.64 3.30
N VAL A 70 -12.96 -10.55 2.96
CA VAL A 70 -12.16 -10.43 1.71
C VAL A 70 -11.13 -11.55 1.60
N ASP A 71 -10.60 -12.01 2.73
CA ASP A 71 -9.64 -13.10 2.80
C ASP A 71 -10.22 -14.47 2.42
N ALA A 72 -11.54 -14.66 2.57
CA ALA A 72 -12.23 -15.91 2.26
C ALA A 72 -12.74 -15.99 0.80
N TRP A 73 -12.49 -14.98 -0.02
CA TRP A 73 -12.88 -15.01 -1.43
C TRP A 73 -12.14 -16.13 -2.17
N PRO A 74 -12.72 -16.75 -3.21
CA PRO A 74 -12.05 -17.80 -4.00
C PRO A 74 -10.72 -17.34 -4.59
N ALA A 75 -10.58 -16.04 -4.87
CA ALA A 75 -9.36 -15.38 -5.27
C ALA A 75 -9.24 -14.06 -4.49
N PRO A 76 -8.64 -14.06 -3.29
CA PRO A 76 -8.45 -12.85 -2.51
C PRO A 76 -7.57 -11.86 -3.28
N PRO A 77 -7.84 -10.56 -3.19
CA PRO A 77 -7.12 -9.58 -3.98
C PRO A 77 -5.66 -9.50 -3.54
N ALA A 78 -4.77 -9.32 -4.52
CA ALA A 78 -3.33 -9.21 -4.30
C ALA A 78 -2.94 -7.86 -3.64
N GLY A 79 -3.81 -6.86 -3.73
CA GLY A 79 -3.75 -5.61 -2.99
C GLY A 79 -5.15 -5.01 -2.87
N LEU A 80 -5.33 -4.04 -1.97
CA LEU A 80 -6.60 -3.35 -1.79
C LEU A 80 -6.37 -1.93 -1.27
N PHE A 81 -6.95 -0.95 -1.96
CA PHE A 81 -7.05 0.41 -1.42
C PHE A 81 -8.29 0.59 -0.52
N VAL A 82 -8.05 0.81 0.77
CA VAL A 82 -9.10 1.08 1.77
C VAL A 82 -9.23 2.59 1.95
N VAL A 83 -10.26 3.15 1.32
CA VAL A 83 -10.49 4.61 1.25
C VAL A 83 -10.61 5.26 2.62
N GLU A 84 -11.36 4.66 3.54
CA GLU A 84 -11.59 5.20 4.88
C GLU A 84 -10.27 5.39 5.66
N GLU A 85 -9.33 4.47 5.44
CA GLU A 85 -8.04 4.44 6.13
C GLU A 85 -6.92 5.12 5.34
N ARG A 86 -7.22 5.55 4.10
CA ARG A 86 -6.27 6.07 3.10
C ARG A 86 -5.05 5.15 3.00
N ALA A 87 -5.31 3.85 2.97
CA ALA A 87 -4.27 2.84 3.08
C ALA A 87 -4.36 1.87 1.90
N LEU A 88 -3.24 1.74 1.21
CA LEU A 88 -2.98 0.71 0.24
C LEU A 88 -2.41 -0.51 0.96
N TYR A 89 -3.22 -1.56 1.14
CA TYR A 89 -2.76 -2.85 1.63
C TYR A 89 -2.26 -3.70 0.46
N LEU A 90 -1.04 -4.23 0.56
CA LEU A 90 -0.43 -5.04 -0.48
C LEU A 90 -0.07 -6.41 0.08
N ARG A 91 -0.70 -7.46 -0.45
CA ARG A 91 -0.29 -8.85 -0.22
C ARG A 91 0.81 -9.27 -1.19
N SER A 92 0.74 -8.80 -2.42
CA SER A 92 1.76 -8.99 -3.46
C SER A 92 2.59 -7.74 -3.67
N ARG A 93 3.88 -7.93 -3.89
CA ARG A 93 4.85 -6.88 -4.24
C ARG A 93 5.00 -6.72 -5.75
N SER A 94 4.26 -7.49 -6.55
CA SER A 94 4.43 -7.46 -8.00
C SER A 94 4.16 -6.05 -8.55
N PRO A 95 4.94 -5.57 -9.53
CA PRO A 95 4.76 -4.24 -10.09
C PRO A 95 3.33 -3.99 -10.62
N MET A 96 2.68 -5.02 -11.16
CA MET A 96 1.29 -4.92 -11.63
C MET A 96 0.32 -4.68 -10.47
N THR A 97 0.49 -5.36 -9.33
CA THR A 97 -0.37 -5.14 -8.15
C THR A 97 -0.18 -3.74 -7.61
N VAL A 98 1.07 -3.32 -7.43
CA VAL A 98 1.39 -1.98 -6.92
C VAL A 98 0.83 -0.91 -7.85
N ALA A 99 0.96 -1.09 -9.16
CA ALA A 99 0.47 -0.14 -10.14
C ALA A 99 -1.06 -0.07 -10.21
N HIS A 100 -1.74 -1.23 -10.15
CA HIS A 100 -3.20 -1.31 -10.17
C HIS A 100 -3.84 -0.59 -8.98
N GLU A 101 -3.25 -0.74 -7.80
CA GLU A 101 -3.86 -0.21 -6.58
C GLU A 101 -3.44 1.24 -6.25
N PHE A 102 -2.28 1.69 -6.73
CA PHE A 102 -1.80 3.06 -6.48
C PHE A 102 -2.25 4.06 -7.57
N GLY A 103 -2.40 3.58 -8.81
CA GLY A 103 -2.61 4.39 -10.01
C GLY A 103 -4.06 4.73 -10.32
#